data_AF-A0A699LCJ9-F1
#
_entry.id   AF-A0A699LCJ9-F1
#
_cell.length_a   1.000
_cell.length_b   1.000
_cell.length_c   1.000
_cell.angle_alpha   90.00
_cell.angle_beta   90.00
_cell.angle_gamma   90.00
#
_symmetry.space_group_name_H-M   'P 1'
#
loop_
_entity.id
_entity.type
_entity.pdbx_description
1 polymer ?
#
loop_
_entity_poly.entity_id
_entity_poly.type
_entity_poly.pdbx_seq_one_letter_code
_entity_poly.pdbx_strand_id
1 'polypeptide(L)'
;MASLADKAILSGADNRPPMLEKDMYDSWKSRMELYMLNRPHGRMILESVEQGPLIWPSVEVERVTRLKKYSELSAAKAIQADCDVKASNIILQGLPPEIFPAIK
;
A
#
# COMPACT_ATOMS: atom_id res chain seq x y z
N MET A 1 -9.22 33.57 -29.75
CA MET A 1 -9.01 32.43 -30.67
C MET A 1 -7.63 31.88 -30.41
N ALA A 2 -7.54 30.71 -29.76
CA ALA A 2 -6.26 30.06 -29.49
C ALA A 2 -5.66 29.52 -30.81
N SER A 3 -4.34 29.64 -30.96
CA SER A 3 -3.67 29.42 -32.24
C SER A 3 -3.38 27.94 -32.50
N LEU A 4 -3.21 27.56 -33.77
CA LEU A 4 -2.87 26.20 -34.20
C LEU A 4 -1.52 25.71 -33.61
N ALA A 5 -0.68 26.61 -33.09
CA ALA A 5 0.57 26.28 -32.42
C ALA A 5 0.37 25.71 -31.00
N ASP A 6 -0.75 26.01 -30.33
CA ASP A 6 -1.06 25.51 -28.99
C ASP A 6 -1.43 24.02 -28.97
N LYS A 7 -1.56 23.39 -30.16
CA LYS A 7 -1.86 21.96 -30.31
C LYS A 7 -0.62 21.11 -30.63
N ALA A 8 0.55 21.73 -30.85
CA ALA A 8 1.73 21.03 -31.37
C ALA A 8 2.79 20.67 -30.32
N ILE A 9 2.64 21.09 -29.04
CA ILE A 9 3.60 20.77 -27.96
C ILE A 9 2.93 19.95 -26.85
N LEU A 10 2.25 18.86 -27.19
CA LEU A 10 1.98 17.76 -26.25
C LEU A 10 2.07 16.39 -26.96
N SER A 11 2.89 16.30 -28.01
CA SER A 11 3.29 15.04 -28.63
C SER A 11 4.66 14.60 -28.09
N GLY A 12 4.84 14.66 -26.77
CA GLY A 12 5.86 13.86 -26.09
C GLY A 12 5.14 12.62 -25.60
N ALA A 13 5.53 11.44 -26.07
CA ALA A 13 4.97 10.17 -25.63
C ALA A 13 5.12 10.04 -24.10
N ASP A 14 4.11 10.48 -23.36
CA ASP A 14 4.04 10.35 -21.93
C ASP A 14 3.66 8.89 -21.65
N ASN A 15 4.66 8.01 -21.72
CA ASN A 15 4.54 6.59 -21.38
C ASN A 15 4.32 6.39 -19.86
N ARG A 16 3.86 7.44 -19.18
CA ARG A 16 3.49 7.39 -17.77
C ARG A 16 2.25 6.49 -17.68
N PRO A 17 2.23 5.55 -16.72
CA PRO A 17 1.00 4.84 -16.40
C PRO A 17 -0.11 5.87 -16.22
N PRO A 18 -1.31 5.69 -16.82
CA PRO A 18 -2.42 6.64 -16.73
C PRO A 18 -2.74 7.07 -15.29
N MET A 19 -2.42 6.21 -14.32
CA MET A 19 -2.52 6.49 -12.89
C MET A 19 -1.59 7.59 -12.32
N LEU A 20 -0.64 8.14 -13.10
CA LEU A 20 0.16 9.29 -12.68
C LEU A 20 -0.54 10.64 -12.92
N GLU A 21 -1.68 10.64 -13.62
CA GLU A 21 -2.59 11.79 -13.61
C GLU A 21 -3.22 11.92 -12.20
N LYS A 22 -3.14 13.13 -11.63
CA LYS A 22 -3.45 13.37 -10.21
C LYS A 22 -4.87 12.97 -9.81
N ASP A 23 -5.84 13.24 -10.68
CA ASP A 23 -7.25 12.88 -10.50
C ASP A 23 -7.47 11.37 -10.60
N MET A 24 -6.75 10.67 -11.47
CA MET A 24 -6.76 9.21 -11.55
C MET A 24 -6.14 8.56 -10.30
N TYR A 25 -5.07 9.14 -9.75
CA TYR A 25 -4.48 8.71 -8.49
C TYR A 25 -5.44 8.89 -7.31
N ASP A 26 -6.05 10.08 -7.17
CA ASP A 26 -7.01 10.36 -6.11
C ASP A 26 -8.24 9.43 -6.21
N SER A 27 -8.73 9.17 -7.43
CA SER A 27 -9.82 8.20 -7.67
C SER A 27 -9.44 6.78 -7.29
N TRP A 28 -8.24 6.32 -7.67
CA TRP A 28 -7.72 5.01 -7.30
C TRP A 28 -7.56 4.89 -5.78
N LYS A 29 -6.99 5.91 -5.14
CA LYS A 29 -6.80 5.97 -3.70
C LYS A 29 -8.13 5.85 -2.95
N SER A 30 -9.14 6.65 -3.31
CA SER A 30 -10.47 6.54 -2.70
C SER A 30 -11.13 5.18 -2.91
N ARG A 31 -10.94 4.55 -4.08
CA ARG A 31 -11.44 3.18 -4.33
C ARG A 31 -10.74 2.15 -3.44
N MET A 32 -9.42 2.26 -3.26
CA MET A 32 -8.64 1.37 -2.40
C MET A 32 -9.00 1.55 -0.93
N GLU A 33 -9.17 2.79 -0.45
CA GLU A 33 -9.62 3.08 0.91
C GLU A 33 -11.00 2.46 1.19
N LEU A 34 -11.98 2.68 0.31
CA LEU A 34 -13.31 2.08 0.44
C LEU A 34 -13.24 0.54 0.40
N TYR A 35 -12.41 -0.02 -0.47
CA TYR A 35 -12.23 -1.47 -0.54
C TYR A 35 -11.65 -2.04 0.75
N MET A 36 -10.62 -1.41 1.32
CA MET A 36 -10.00 -1.81 2.58
C MET A 36 -10.99 -1.69 3.75
N LEU A 37 -11.72 -0.58 3.86
CA LEU A 37 -12.70 -0.36 4.93
C LEU A 37 -13.86 -1.36 4.91
N ASN A 38 -14.20 -1.91 3.75
CA ASN A 38 -15.23 -2.96 3.61
C ASN A 38 -14.74 -4.38 3.96
N ARG A 39 -13.47 -4.56 4.33
CA ARG A 39 -12.91 -5.87 4.74
C ARG A 39 -13.02 -6.07 6.27
N PRO A 40 -12.98 -7.33 6.75
CA PRO A 40 -12.77 -7.60 8.16
C PRO A 40 -11.49 -6.93 8.65
N HIS A 41 -11.57 -6.23 9.79
CA HIS A 41 -10.50 -5.38 10.32
C HIS A 41 -10.08 -4.24 9.36
N GLY A 42 -10.98 -3.76 8.50
CA GLY A 42 -10.67 -2.77 7.46
C GLY A 42 -9.99 -1.49 7.97
N ARG A 43 -10.37 -1.02 9.16
CA ARG A 43 -9.67 0.11 9.82
C ARG A 43 -8.22 -0.20 10.16
N MET A 44 -7.93 -1.40 10.68
CA MET A 44 -6.56 -1.82 10.99
C MET A 44 -5.74 -2.01 9.72
N ILE A 45 -6.35 -2.55 8.65
CA ILE A 45 -5.70 -2.68 7.34
C ILE A 45 -5.32 -1.31 6.79
N LEU A 46 -6.24 -0.34 6.79
CA LEU A 46 -5.96 1.02 6.33
C LEU A 46 -4.84 1.67 7.15
N GLU A 47 -4.90 1.57 8.47
CA GLU A 47 -3.85 2.09 9.36
C GLU A 47 -2.48 1.46 9.09
N SER A 48 -2.44 0.16 8.76
CA SER A 48 -1.20 -0.55 8.37
C SER A 48 -0.60 -0.01 7.07
N VAL A 49 -1.43 0.47 6.14
CA VAL A 49 -0.97 1.11 4.90
C VAL A 49 -0.38 2.49 5.18
N GLU A 50 -1.03 3.26 6.05
CA GLU A 50 -0.64 4.65 6.36
C GLU A 50 0.60 4.71 7.27
N GLN A 51 0.68 3.85 8.28
CA GLN A 51 1.74 3.85 9.28
C GLN A 51 2.86 2.84 8.98
N GLY A 52 2.61 1.90 8.06
CA GLY A 52 3.50 0.78 7.78
C GLY A 52 3.24 -0.44 8.67
N PRO A 53 3.91 -1.57 8.38
CA PRO A 53 3.70 -2.83 9.08
C PRO A 53 4.24 -2.80 10.53
N LEU A 54 3.67 -3.65 11.38
CA LEU A 54 4.10 -3.86 12.75
C LEU A 54 5.59 -4.22 12.81
N ILE A 55 6.32 -3.54 13.70
CA ILE A 55 7.68 -3.95 14.07
C ILE A 55 7.61 -5.28 14.81
N TRP A 56 8.24 -6.31 14.23
CA TRP A 56 8.18 -7.66 14.78
C TRP A 56 8.80 -7.71 16.19
N PRO A 57 8.06 -8.21 17.21
CA PRO A 57 8.55 -8.17 18.58
C PRO A 57 9.65 -9.20 18.84
N SER A 58 10.57 -8.84 19.74
CA SER A 58 11.59 -9.74 20.29
C SER A 58 11.25 -10.18 21.71
N VAL A 59 11.93 -11.24 22.16
CA VAL A 59 11.90 -11.77 23.52
C VAL A 59 13.31 -12.16 23.94
N GLU A 60 13.66 -11.89 25.19
CA GLU A 60 14.90 -12.39 25.79
C GLU A 60 14.63 -13.76 26.42
N VAL A 61 15.39 -14.76 25.96
CA VAL A 61 15.41 -16.09 26.57
C VAL A 61 16.87 -16.38 26.90
N GLU A 62 17.16 -16.65 28.18
CA GLU A 62 18.51 -17.00 28.64
C GLU A 62 19.60 -15.98 28.25
N ARG A 63 19.28 -14.68 28.33
CA ARG A 63 20.13 -13.54 27.92
C ARG A 63 20.42 -13.44 26.42
N VAL A 64 19.69 -14.19 25.59
CA VAL A 64 19.73 -14.06 24.13
C VAL A 64 18.44 -13.43 23.66
N THR A 65 18.54 -12.30 22.94
CA THR A 65 17.40 -11.66 22.29
C THR A 65 17.08 -12.39 20.99
N ARG A 66 15.90 -13.00 20.90
CA ARG A 66 15.40 -13.61 19.65
C ARG A 66 14.06 -13.01 19.25
N LEU A 67 13.73 -13.05 17.97
CA LEU A 67 12.39 -12.68 17.51
C LEU A 67 11.37 -13.68 18.04
N LYS A 68 10.17 -13.19 18.39
CA LYS A 68 9.06 -14.04 18.82
C LYS A 68 8.59 -14.91 17.67
N LYS A 69 8.17 -16.14 17.96
CA LYS A 69 7.36 -16.92 17.02
C LYS A 69 5.95 -16.34 16.95
N TYR A 70 5.23 -16.58 15.85
CA TYR A 70 3.84 -16.14 15.71
C TYR A 70 2.95 -16.66 16.86
N SER A 71 3.15 -17.90 17.30
CA SER A 71 2.44 -18.51 18.45
C SER A 71 2.75 -17.86 19.80
N GLU A 72 3.82 -17.07 19.91
CA GLU A 72 4.23 -16.34 21.11
C GLU A 72 3.69 -14.89 21.11
N LEU A 73 2.96 -14.50 20.05
CA LEU A 73 2.31 -13.20 19.96
C LEU A 73 1.03 -13.17 20.82
N SER A 74 0.71 -11.98 21.34
CA SER A 74 -0.63 -11.75 21.87
C SER A 74 -1.65 -11.78 20.72
N ALA A 75 -2.90 -12.08 21.04
CA ALA A 75 -3.98 -12.09 20.05
C ALA A 75 -4.06 -10.78 19.25
N ALA A 76 -3.91 -9.63 19.91
CA ALA A 76 -3.90 -8.33 19.25
C ALA A 76 -2.74 -8.17 18.24
N LYS A 77 -1.53 -8.63 18.59
CA LYS A 77 -0.36 -8.55 17.68
C LYS A 77 -0.45 -9.53 16.52
N ALA A 78 -1.04 -10.70 16.74
CA ALA A 78 -1.33 -11.65 15.68
C ALA A 78 -2.34 -11.06 14.67
N ILE A 79 -3.43 -10.47 15.16
CA ILE A 79 -4.41 -9.78 14.33
C ILE A 79 -3.76 -8.63 13.53
N GLN A 80 -2.89 -7.84 14.17
CA GLN A 80 -2.18 -6.76 13.47
C GLN A 80 -1.27 -7.31 12.37
N ALA A 81 -0.45 -8.33 12.66
CA ALA A 81 0.42 -8.95 11.67
C ALA A 81 -0.37 -9.51 10.47
N ASP A 82 -1.53 -10.11 10.72
CA ASP A 82 -2.42 -10.58 9.66
C ASP A 82 -3.00 -9.43 8.84
N CYS A 83 -3.31 -8.29 9.47
CA CYS A 83 -3.75 -7.08 8.78
C CYS A 83 -2.63 -6.46 7.93
N ASP A 84 -1.39 -6.44 8.42
CA ASP A 84 -0.22 -5.94 7.68
C ASP A 84 0.04 -6.77 6.41
N VAL A 85 -0.10 -8.09 6.51
CA VAL A 85 0.00 -9.01 5.36
C VAL A 85 -1.14 -8.74 4.37
N LYS A 86 -2.37 -8.57 4.85
CA LYS A 86 -3.51 -8.22 3.99
C LYS A 86 -3.33 -6.86 3.32
N ALA A 87 -2.87 -5.85 4.05
CA ALA A 87 -2.56 -4.52 3.53
C ALA A 87 -1.56 -4.61 2.38
N SER A 88 -0.46 -5.33 2.60
CA SER A 88 0.57 -5.58 1.57
C SER A 88 -0.03 -6.27 0.33
N ASN A 89 -0.83 -7.33 0.53
CA ASN A 89 -1.46 -8.03 -0.58
C ASN A 89 -2.46 -7.15 -1.35
N ILE A 90 -3.23 -6.31 -0.67
CA ILE A 90 -4.18 -5.39 -1.31
C ILE A 90 -3.44 -4.34 -2.12
N ILE A 91 -2.39 -3.74 -1.57
CA ILE A 91 -1.54 -2.80 -2.31
C ILE A 91 -0.97 -3.48 -3.56
N LEU A 92 -0.41 -4.68 -3.44
CA LEU A 92 0.16 -5.42 -4.56
C LEU A 92 -0.88 -5.78 -5.64
N GLN A 93 -2.13 -6.08 -5.25
CA GLN A 93 -3.22 -6.38 -6.19
C GLN A 93 -3.80 -5.12 -6.84
N GLY A 94 -3.80 -4.00 -6.12
CA GLY A 94 -4.33 -2.73 -6.60
C GLY A 94 -3.33 -1.93 -7.45
N LEU A 95 -2.03 -2.23 -7.32
CA LEU A 95 -0.98 -1.62 -8.12
C LEU A 95 -0.97 -2.19 -9.55
N PRO A 96 -0.99 -1.34 -10.58
CA PRO A 96 -0.69 -1.76 -11.95
C PRO A 96 0.71 -2.41 -12.02
N PRO A 97 0.88 -3.52 -12.75
CA PRO A 97 2.18 -4.19 -12.93
C PRO A 97 3.31 -3.26 -13.38
N GLU A 98 2.97 -2.16 -14.06
CA GLU A 98 3.89 -1.16 -14.60
C GLU A 98 4.53 -0.27 -13.53
N ILE A 99 3.90 -0.12 -12.35
CA ILE A 99 4.41 0.70 -11.23
C ILE A 99 5.29 -0.12 -10.29
N PHE A 100 5.12 -1.45 -10.27
CA PHE A 100 5.86 -2.36 -9.40
C PHE A 100 7.40 -2.23 -9.50
N PRO A 101 8.01 -2.04 -10.69
CA PRO A 101 9.46 -1.84 -10.81
C PRO A 101 9.97 -0.49 -10.27
N ALA A 102 9.10 0.50 -10.11
CA ALA A 102 9.47 1.86 -9.68
C ALA A 102 9.43 2.05 -8.15
N ILE A 103 8.86 1.09 -7.42
CA ILE A 103 8.73 1.11 -5.94
C ILE A 103 9.87 0.31 -5.27
N LYS A 104 10.70 -0.39 -6.04
CA LYS A 104 11.82 -1.21 -5.55
C LYS A 104 13.13 -0.43 -5.53
#